data_AF-A0A9P6ZPY6-F1
#
_entry.id   AF-A0A9P6ZPY6-F1
#
_cell.length_a   1.000
_cell.length_b   1.000
_cell.length_c   1.000
_cell.angle_alpha   90.00
_cell.angle_beta   90.00
_cell.angle_gamma   90.00
#
_symmetry.space_group_name_H-M   'P 1'
#
loop_
_entity.id
_entity.type
_entity.pdbx_description
1 polymer ?
#
loop_
_entity_poly.entity_id
_entity_poly.type
_entity_poly.pdbx_seq_one_letter_code
_entity_poly.pdbx_strand_id
1 'polypeptide(L)'
;MGKEMKGYFVGPMPAGDFLQEFLPTSQIPDYDPSSFTSAFAVGTFNRTVSVRNEEHAYTPFINAIKPFAPQLSFVDTHKYEDTKNCSKLNSKVFNIKPDVCVYPDGCEPSSPNCDVSTTEIIIEFKWSPSHDAFRQPGADSLVSQTEKGMDTLGQITSYTAAQLGTQFRTHVFSVLIVRDRARIIRWDREGAIVTSPIDYNNEPDLADFFYRYARASPEMRGVDTSVMLAGDEEADL
;
A
#
# COMPACT_ATOMS: atom_id res chain seq x y z
N MET A 1 8.46 11.87 12.05
CA MET A 1 7.90 11.53 10.72
C MET A 1 6.64 12.33 10.36
N GLY A 2 5.47 12.12 10.99
CA GLY A 2 4.21 12.75 10.52
C GLY A 2 4.25 14.29 10.36
N LYS A 3 4.76 15.03 11.35
CA LYS A 3 4.90 16.49 11.27
C LYS A 3 5.89 16.96 10.20
N GLU A 4 6.93 16.17 9.93
CA GLU A 4 7.99 16.50 8.97
C GLU A 4 7.49 16.34 7.52
N MET A 5 6.62 15.35 7.27
CA MET A 5 6.12 15.06 5.92
C MET A 5 4.96 15.94 5.45
N LYS A 6 4.37 16.77 6.31
CA LYS A 6 3.13 17.51 6.02
C LYS A 6 3.19 18.36 4.73
N GLY A 7 4.36 18.90 4.39
CA GLY A 7 4.59 19.72 3.20
C GLY A 7 4.94 18.94 1.92
N TYR A 8 5.05 17.62 2.01
CA TYR A 8 5.54 16.75 0.93
C TYR A 8 4.45 15.81 0.37
N PHE A 9 3.18 16.03 0.75
CA PHE A 9 2.05 15.34 0.15
C PHE A 9 1.33 16.21 -0.86
N VAL A 10 1.07 15.64 -2.03
CA VAL A 10 0.30 16.27 -3.12
C VAL A 10 -1.00 15.49 -3.32
N GLY A 11 -2.10 16.21 -3.54
CA GLY A 11 -3.43 15.64 -3.72
C GLY A 11 -4.54 16.45 -3.03
N PRO A 12 -5.74 15.87 -2.87
CA PRO A 12 -6.10 14.53 -3.31
C PRO A 12 -6.31 14.47 -4.83
N MET A 13 -5.69 13.50 -5.50
CA MET A 13 -5.87 13.26 -6.93
C MET A 13 -7.06 12.31 -7.16
N PRO A 14 -7.98 12.56 -8.09
CA PRO A 14 -9.02 11.57 -8.43
C PRO A 14 -8.43 10.19 -8.74
N ALA A 15 -9.05 9.12 -8.26
CA ALA A 15 -8.47 7.77 -8.35
C ALA A 15 -8.28 7.31 -9.80
N GLY A 16 -9.26 7.55 -10.68
CA GLY A 16 -9.13 7.25 -12.12
C GLY A 16 -7.96 7.98 -12.78
N ASP A 17 -7.75 9.28 -12.47
CA ASP A 17 -6.62 10.05 -12.99
C ASP A 17 -5.29 9.50 -12.45
N PHE A 18 -5.24 9.16 -11.16
CA PHE A 18 -4.07 8.56 -10.53
C PHE A 18 -3.69 7.23 -11.19
N LEU A 19 -4.69 6.37 -11.44
CA LEU A 19 -4.46 5.09 -12.11
C LEU A 19 -4.01 5.29 -13.55
N GLN A 20 -4.57 6.26 -14.28
CA GLN A 20 -4.17 6.53 -15.65
C GLN A 20 -2.76 7.13 -15.74
N GLU A 21 -2.35 7.94 -14.76
CA GLU A 21 -1.02 8.54 -14.70
C GLU A 21 0.05 7.50 -14.36
N PHE A 22 -0.17 6.70 -13.31
CA PHE A 22 0.88 5.83 -12.76
C PHE A 22 0.81 4.37 -13.20
N LEU A 23 -0.36 3.89 -13.60
CA LEU A 23 -0.60 2.52 -14.08
C LEU A 23 -1.54 2.55 -15.31
N PRO A 24 -1.18 3.25 -16.40
CA PRO A 24 -2.04 3.38 -17.58
C PRO A 24 -2.34 2.01 -18.19
N THR A 25 -3.62 1.73 -18.47
CA THR A 25 -4.06 0.44 -19.03
C THR A 25 -3.34 0.08 -20.33
N SER A 26 -2.94 1.08 -21.13
CA SER A 26 -2.18 0.89 -22.37
C SER A 26 -0.77 0.30 -22.17
N GLN A 27 -0.23 0.36 -20.95
CA GLN A 27 1.08 -0.20 -20.60
C GLN A 27 0.97 -1.48 -19.77
N ILE A 28 -0.22 -1.85 -19.31
CA ILE A 28 -0.42 -3.06 -18.51
C ILE A 28 -0.57 -4.28 -19.44
N PRO A 29 0.36 -5.25 -19.41
CA PRO A 29 0.23 -6.50 -20.15
C PRO A 29 -1.04 -7.24 -19.77
N ASP A 30 -1.71 -7.82 -20.77
CA ASP A 30 -2.91 -8.65 -20.59
C ASP A 30 -4.02 -7.97 -19.75
N TYR A 31 -4.11 -6.64 -19.79
CA TYR A 31 -5.23 -5.93 -19.20
C TYR A 31 -6.50 -6.23 -19.99
N ASP A 32 -7.40 -6.99 -19.37
CA ASP A 32 -8.70 -7.31 -19.95
C ASP A 32 -9.81 -6.58 -19.17
N PRO A 33 -10.36 -5.48 -19.74
CA PRO A 33 -11.44 -4.75 -19.09
C PRO A 33 -12.71 -5.59 -18.94
N SER A 34 -12.92 -6.59 -19.82
CA SER A 34 -14.10 -7.45 -19.76
C SER A 34 -14.01 -8.46 -18.61
N SER A 35 -12.85 -9.09 -18.42
CA SER A 35 -12.56 -9.93 -17.26
C SER A 35 -12.67 -9.15 -15.96
N PHE A 36 -12.07 -7.95 -15.89
CA PHE A 36 -12.15 -7.11 -14.69
C PHE A 36 -13.59 -6.70 -14.37
N THR A 37 -14.32 -6.16 -15.35
CA THR A 37 -15.71 -5.71 -15.18
C THR A 37 -16.64 -6.86 -14.78
N SER A 38 -16.38 -8.08 -15.28
CA SER A 38 -17.16 -9.27 -14.90
C SER A 38 -16.87 -9.76 -13.48
N ALA A 39 -15.67 -9.47 -12.95
CA ALA A 39 -15.25 -9.88 -11.62
C ALA A 39 -15.66 -8.88 -10.52
N PHE A 40 -15.68 -7.58 -10.82
CA PHE A 40 -16.07 -6.54 -9.86
C PHE A 40 -17.59 -6.32 -9.85
N ALA A 41 -18.15 -6.25 -8.64
CA ALA A 41 -19.53 -5.83 -8.44
C ALA A 41 -19.63 -4.92 -7.21
N VAL A 42 -20.60 -4.01 -7.21
CA VAL A 42 -20.95 -3.26 -6.01
C VAL A 42 -21.26 -4.25 -4.88
N GLY A 43 -20.60 -4.07 -3.73
CA GLY A 43 -20.70 -5.01 -2.61
C GLY A 43 -19.63 -6.11 -2.59
N THR A 44 -18.66 -6.13 -3.52
CA THR A 44 -17.54 -7.09 -3.50
C THR A 44 -16.84 -7.13 -2.14
N PHE A 45 -16.69 -5.97 -1.49
CA PHE A 45 -16.06 -5.85 -0.17
C PHE A 45 -17.06 -5.76 0.99
N ASN A 46 -18.32 -6.18 0.79
CA ASN A 46 -19.39 -6.00 1.78
C ASN A 46 -19.05 -6.70 3.12
N ARG A 47 -18.41 -7.88 3.04
CA ARG A 47 -17.95 -8.61 4.23
C ARG A 47 -16.85 -7.87 4.99
N THR A 48 -16.03 -7.08 4.31
CA THR A 48 -15.01 -6.23 4.92
C THR A 48 -15.64 -5.01 5.58
N VAL A 49 -16.44 -4.22 4.86
CA VAL A 49 -16.99 -2.96 5.40
C VAL A 49 -18.03 -3.18 6.52
N SER A 50 -18.63 -4.36 6.59
CA SER A 50 -19.65 -4.72 7.58
C SER A 50 -19.09 -5.12 8.95
N VAL A 51 -17.77 -5.30 9.10
CA VAL A 51 -17.20 -5.70 10.39
C VAL A 51 -17.25 -4.57 11.42
N ARG A 52 -17.15 -4.94 12.70
CA ARG A 52 -17.24 -3.96 13.80
C ARG A 52 -15.88 -3.41 14.24
N ASN A 53 -14.80 -4.14 13.97
CA ASN A 53 -13.45 -3.78 14.40
C ASN A 53 -12.45 -4.03 13.27
N GLU A 54 -11.28 -3.42 13.41
CA GLU A 54 -10.21 -3.44 12.42
C GLU A 54 -9.68 -4.85 12.16
N GLU A 55 -9.38 -5.60 13.22
CA GLU A 55 -8.77 -6.94 13.13
C GLU A 55 -9.62 -7.95 12.36
N HIS A 56 -10.95 -7.81 12.42
CA HIS A 56 -11.84 -8.69 11.65
C HIS A 56 -11.97 -8.29 10.17
N ALA A 57 -11.43 -7.15 9.74
CA ALA A 57 -11.51 -6.66 8.35
C ALA A 57 -10.47 -7.33 7.43
N TYR A 58 -9.31 -7.74 7.96
CA TYR A 58 -8.17 -8.20 7.16
C TYR A 58 -8.52 -9.43 6.31
N THR A 59 -8.98 -10.52 6.94
CA THR A 59 -9.31 -11.77 6.23
C THR A 59 -10.42 -11.59 5.18
N PRO A 60 -11.55 -10.94 5.48
CA PRO A 60 -12.54 -10.60 4.46
C PRO A 60 -11.98 -9.79 3.30
N PHE A 61 -11.13 -8.79 3.57
CA PHE A 61 -10.51 -7.97 2.54
C PHE A 61 -9.59 -8.81 1.64
N ILE A 62 -8.68 -9.59 2.24
CA ILE A 62 -7.75 -10.49 1.54
C ILE A 62 -8.51 -11.44 0.60
N ASN A 63 -9.58 -12.07 1.11
CA ASN A 63 -10.40 -12.97 0.31
C ASN A 63 -11.12 -12.27 -0.85
N ALA A 64 -11.56 -11.02 -0.65
CA ALA A 64 -12.23 -10.25 -1.68
C ALA A 64 -11.27 -9.72 -2.75
N ILE A 65 -10.04 -9.34 -2.39
CA ILE A 65 -9.07 -8.74 -3.32
C ILE A 65 -8.26 -9.78 -4.12
N LYS A 66 -7.96 -10.96 -3.54
CA LYS A 66 -7.13 -12.00 -4.18
C LYS A 66 -7.56 -12.37 -5.62
N PRO A 67 -8.86 -12.48 -5.97
CA PRO A 67 -9.29 -12.77 -7.34
C PRO A 67 -8.85 -11.73 -8.39
N PHE A 68 -8.65 -10.47 -8.00
CA PHE A 68 -8.24 -9.40 -8.92
C PHE A 68 -6.73 -9.42 -9.19
N ALA A 69 -5.95 -9.91 -8.22
CA ALA A 69 -4.50 -9.94 -8.26
C ALA A 69 -3.95 -11.32 -7.87
N PRO A 70 -4.19 -12.37 -8.68
CA PRO A 70 -3.75 -13.72 -8.36
C PRO A 70 -2.21 -13.84 -8.32
N GLN A 71 -1.49 -12.97 -9.03
CA GLN A 71 -0.01 -12.92 -9.01
C GLN A 71 0.57 -12.30 -7.73
N LEU A 72 -0.28 -11.84 -6.81
CA LEU A 72 0.12 -11.27 -5.52
C LEU A 72 -0.40 -12.11 -4.37
N SER A 73 0.41 -12.26 -3.33
CA SER A 73 0.04 -12.90 -2.06
C SER A 73 -0.24 -11.82 -1.01
N PHE A 74 -1.47 -11.77 -0.49
CA PHE A 74 -1.87 -10.84 0.56
C PHE A 74 -1.83 -11.58 1.89
N VAL A 75 -0.97 -11.13 2.80
CA VAL A 75 -0.68 -11.82 4.06
C VAL A 75 -1.08 -10.93 5.22
N ASP A 76 -1.90 -11.47 6.12
CA ASP A 76 -2.21 -10.83 7.39
C ASP A 76 -0.97 -10.83 8.30
N THR A 77 -0.37 -9.65 8.49
CA THR A 77 0.86 -9.44 9.25
C THR A 77 0.65 -8.69 10.57
N HIS A 78 -0.59 -8.36 10.95
CA HIS A 78 -0.90 -7.50 12.10
C HIS A 78 -0.38 -8.02 13.46
N LYS A 79 0.08 -9.27 13.57
CA LYS A 79 0.68 -9.82 14.79
C LYS A 79 2.20 -9.79 14.79
N TYR A 80 2.83 -9.51 13.65
CA TYR A 80 4.23 -9.78 13.41
C TYR A 80 4.99 -8.50 13.08
N GLU A 81 5.99 -8.20 13.91
CA GLU A 81 6.91 -7.10 13.67
C GLU A 81 8.01 -7.55 12.71
N ASP A 82 8.48 -6.62 11.87
CA ASP A 82 9.68 -6.86 11.07
C ASP A 82 10.93 -6.86 11.96
N THR A 83 11.31 -8.05 12.40
CA THR A 83 12.49 -8.26 13.23
C THR A 83 13.78 -8.32 12.41
N LYS A 84 13.71 -8.52 11.10
CA LYS A 84 14.90 -8.65 10.24
C LYS A 84 15.53 -7.29 9.96
N ASN A 85 14.70 -6.35 9.53
CA ASN A 85 15.16 -5.04 9.08
C ASN A 85 15.19 -4.01 10.22
N CYS A 86 14.42 -4.23 11.28
CA CYS A 86 14.31 -3.26 12.38
C CYS A 86 15.08 -3.66 13.65
N SER A 87 15.69 -4.84 13.72
CA SER A 87 16.48 -5.26 14.90
C SER A 87 17.75 -4.43 15.13
N LYS A 88 18.27 -3.76 14.09
CA LYS A 88 19.48 -2.91 14.17
C LYS A 88 19.20 -1.42 14.39
N LEU A 89 17.97 -0.97 14.17
CA LEU A 89 17.52 0.38 14.52
C LEU A 89 17.08 0.33 15.99
N ASN A 90 17.77 1.05 16.88
CA ASN A 90 17.47 1.07 18.32
C ASN A 90 15.97 0.88 18.61
N SER A 91 15.63 -0.23 19.27
CA SER A 91 14.31 -0.86 19.46
C SER A 91 13.22 0.00 20.14
N LYS A 92 13.40 1.32 20.20
CA LYS A 92 12.49 2.29 20.82
C LYS A 92 11.92 3.30 19.83
N VAL A 93 12.37 3.33 18.57
CA VAL A 93 12.02 4.44 17.67
C VAL A 93 10.78 4.14 16.83
N PHE A 94 10.65 2.98 16.16
CA PHE A 94 9.40 2.56 15.48
C PHE A 94 9.36 1.03 15.28
N ASN A 95 8.31 0.35 15.79
CA ASN A 95 8.05 -1.05 15.45
C ASN A 95 7.35 -1.10 14.08
N ILE A 96 8.01 -1.69 13.08
CA ILE A 96 7.42 -1.86 11.75
C ILE A 96 6.50 -3.07 11.80
N LYS A 97 5.20 -2.81 11.80
CA LYS A 97 4.15 -3.81 12.01
C LYS A 97 2.91 -3.47 11.18
N PRO A 98 3.00 -3.56 9.84
CA PRO A 98 1.85 -3.33 8.99
C PRO A 98 0.76 -4.36 9.21
N ASP A 99 -0.49 -3.96 8.99
CA ASP A 99 -1.64 -4.86 9.13
C ASP A 99 -1.64 -5.96 8.06
N VAL A 100 -1.48 -5.58 6.79
CA VAL A 100 -1.41 -6.52 5.66
C VAL A 100 -0.25 -6.15 4.74
N CYS A 101 0.65 -7.11 4.52
CA CYS A 101 1.71 -7.01 3.52
C CYS A 101 1.34 -7.79 2.26
N VAL A 102 1.70 -7.23 1.10
CA VAL A 102 1.50 -7.85 -0.21
C VAL A 102 2.85 -8.23 -0.78
N TYR A 103 3.00 -9.47 -1.22
CA TYR A 103 4.20 -10.03 -1.82
C TYR A 103 3.92 -10.53 -3.24
N PRO A 104 4.94 -10.75 -4.08
CA PRO A 104 4.77 -11.61 -5.26
C PRO A 104 4.30 -13.01 -4.83
N ASP A 105 3.40 -13.62 -5.59
CA ASP A 105 2.88 -14.97 -5.27
C ASP A 105 4.01 -16.01 -5.21
N GLY A 106 4.10 -16.75 -4.10
CA GLY A 106 5.15 -17.73 -3.85
C GLY A 106 6.45 -17.13 -3.27
N CYS A 107 6.52 -15.80 -3.10
CA CYS A 107 7.63 -15.10 -2.47
C CYS A 107 7.30 -14.60 -1.06
N GLU A 108 6.13 -14.95 -0.51
CA GLU A 108 5.79 -14.65 0.87
C GLU A 108 6.73 -15.36 1.88
N PRO A 109 7.00 -14.76 3.05
CA PRO A 109 7.78 -15.40 4.09
C PRO A 109 7.19 -16.75 4.53
N SER A 110 8.04 -17.78 4.69
CA SER A 110 7.63 -19.16 5.01
C SER A 110 6.91 -19.36 6.36
N SER A 111 6.95 -18.35 7.22
CA SER A 111 6.11 -18.22 8.42
C SER A 111 5.47 -16.83 8.37
N PRO A 112 4.23 -16.64 8.87
CA PRO A 112 3.58 -15.33 8.87
C PRO A 112 4.45 -14.37 9.69
N ASN A 113 5.27 -13.62 8.99
CA ASN A 113 6.26 -12.69 9.49
C ASN A 113 6.19 -11.50 8.56
N CYS A 114 6.35 -10.30 9.11
CA CYS A 114 6.54 -9.11 8.31
C CYS A 114 7.99 -9.09 7.80
N ASP A 115 8.17 -8.96 6.49
CA ASP A 115 9.48 -8.70 5.88
C ASP A 115 9.33 -7.55 4.87
N VAL A 116 9.63 -6.33 5.31
CA VAL A 116 9.49 -5.15 4.44
C VAL A 116 10.55 -5.12 3.34
N SER A 117 11.59 -5.94 3.41
CA SER A 117 12.61 -6.03 2.34
C SER A 117 12.11 -6.75 1.09
N THR A 118 11.04 -7.53 1.19
CA THR A 118 10.42 -8.25 0.06
C THR A 118 8.97 -7.87 -0.19
N THR A 119 8.39 -7.02 0.67
CA THR A 119 7.01 -6.53 0.51
C THR A 119 6.90 -5.58 -0.70
N GLU A 120 5.92 -5.79 -1.56
CA GLU A 120 5.58 -4.93 -2.71
C GLU A 120 4.69 -3.76 -2.27
N ILE A 121 3.60 -4.06 -1.57
CA ILE A 121 2.61 -3.07 -1.13
C ILE A 121 2.30 -3.30 0.36
N ILE A 122 2.28 -2.21 1.11
CA ILE A 122 1.82 -2.18 2.49
C ILE A 122 0.39 -1.65 2.53
N ILE A 123 -0.51 -2.37 3.21
CA ILE A 123 -1.89 -1.97 3.43
C ILE A 123 -2.09 -1.77 4.93
N GLU A 124 -2.35 -0.53 5.33
CA GLU A 124 -2.64 -0.15 6.70
C GLU A 124 -4.14 0.08 6.87
N PHE A 125 -4.72 -0.48 7.92
CA PHE A 125 -6.12 -0.26 8.26
C PHE A 125 -6.24 0.69 9.46
N LYS A 126 -7.35 1.43 9.46
CA LYS A 126 -7.87 2.17 10.59
C LYS A 126 -9.38 2.06 10.62
N TRP A 127 -9.97 1.91 11.81
CA TRP A 127 -11.44 1.80 11.91
C TRP A 127 -12.18 3.05 12.41
N SER A 128 -11.45 4.09 12.84
CA SER A 128 -12.05 5.37 13.25
C SER A 128 -11.69 6.48 12.25
N PRO A 129 -12.65 7.32 11.83
CA PRO A 129 -12.38 8.48 10.97
C PRO A 129 -11.34 9.44 11.55
N SER A 130 -11.18 9.49 12.88
CA SER A 130 -10.15 10.30 13.54
C SER A 130 -8.71 9.87 13.23
N HIS A 131 -8.53 8.65 12.73
CA HIS A 131 -7.24 8.12 12.31
C HIS A 131 -6.97 8.35 10.81
N ASP A 132 -7.91 8.91 10.04
CA ASP A 132 -7.61 9.26 8.64
C ASP A 132 -6.49 10.33 8.64
N ALA A 133 -5.37 9.96 8.01
CA ALA A 133 -4.21 10.81 7.86
C ALA A 133 -4.47 11.95 6.86
N PHE A 134 -5.48 11.82 6.02
CA PHE A 134 -5.81 12.76 4.96
C PHE A 134 -7.25 13.26 5.10
N ARG A 135 -7.48 14.48 4.62
CA ARG A 135 -8.79 15.13 4.65
C ARG A 135 -9.55 14.87 3.35
N GLN A 136 -10.82 15.21 3.37
CA GLN A 136 -11.68 15.15 2.19
C GLN A 136 -11.29 16.25 1.19
N PRO A 137 -11.57 16.06 -0.12
CA PRO A 137 -11.37 17.11 -1.12
C PRO A 137 -12.06 18.42 -0.71
N GLY A 138 -11.39 19.56 -0.97
CA GLY A 138 -11.91 20.89 -0.64
C GLY A 138 -11.57 21.42 0.77
N ALA A 139 -10.86 20.64 1.59
CA ALA A 139 -10.34 21.14 2.87
C ALA A 139 -9.14 22.09 2.68
N ASP A 140 -8.92 22.99 3.65
CA ASP A 140 -7.81 23.96 3.64
C ASP A 140 -6.40 23.31 3.65
N SER A 141 -6.33 22.03 4.02
CA SER A 141 -5.10 21.25 3.94
C SER A 141 -5.41 19.79 3.62
N LEU A 142 -4.52 19.16 2.85
CA LEU A 142 -4.61 17.74 2.53
C LEU A 142 -4.43 16.85 3.77
N VAL A 143 -3.40 17.13 4.56
CA VAL A 143 -3.04 16.31 5.73
C VAL A 143 -3.93 16.65 6.93
N SER A 144 -4.36 15.62 7.65
CA SER A 144 -5.13 15.74 8.89
C SER A 144 -4.40 16.57 9.95
N GLN A 145 -5.15 17.23 10.82
CA GLN A 145 -4.58 17.99 11.96
C GLN A 145 -4.96 17.37 13.31
N THR A 146 -5.68 16.24 13.30
CA THR A 146 -5.94 15.47 14.51
C THR A 146 -4.67 14.74 14.93
N GLU A 147 -4.41 14.62 16.24
CA GLU A 147 -3.29 13.85 16.78
C GLU A 147 -3.25 12.43 16.20
N LYS A 148 -4.38 11.72 16.25
CA LYS A 148 -4.56 10.37 15.73
C LYS A 148 -4.27 10.21 14.22
N GLY A 149 -4.74 11.15 13.40
CA GLY A 149 -4.41 11.18 11.97
C GLY A 149 -2.92 11.46 11.72
N MET A 150 -2.29 12.32 12.55
CA MET A 150 -0.85 12.59 12.47
C MET A 150 -0.01 11.39 12.91
N ASP A 151 -0.47 10.61 13.89
CA ASP A 151 0.15 9.35 14.30
C ASP A 151 0.10 8.33 13.17
N THR A 152 -1.08 8.18 12.53
CA THR A 152 -1.25 7.31 11.36
C THR A 152 -0.35 7.74 10.21
N LEU A 153 -0.25 9.05 9.93
CA LEU A 153 0.68 9.58 8.94
C LEU A 153 2.13 9.22 9.26
N GLY A 154 2.54 9.37 10.53
CA GLY A 154 3.86 8.98 10.98
C GLY A 154 4.13 7.49 10.80
N GLN A 155 3.15 6.65 11.13
CA GLN A 155 3.22 5.19 10.99
C GLN A 155 3.42 4.77 9.53
N ILE A 156 2.54 5.20 8.62
CA ILE A 156 2.64 4.82 7.19
C ILE A 156 3.93 5.38 6.56
N THR A 157 4.37 6.57 6.97
CA THR A 157 5.65 7.14 6.51
C THR A 157 6.82 6.26 6.97
N SER A 158 6.83 5.82 8.24
CA SER A 158 7.89 4.94 8.75
C SER A 158 7.95 3.62 8.00
N TYR A 159 6.80 3.05 7.62
CA TYR A 159 6.71 1.80 6.87
C TYR A 159 7.29 1.95 5.48
N THR A 160 6.88 3.00 4.75
CA THR A 160 7.44 3.35 3.44
C THR A 160 8.93 3.65 3.52
N ALA A 161 9.39 4.39 4.53
CA ALA A 161 10.81 4.69 4.70
C ALA A 161 11.65 3.41 4.92
N ALA A 162 11.12 2.44 5.68
CA ALA A 162 11.75 1.13 5.85
C ALA A 162 11.79 0.34 4.53
N GLN A 163 10.71 0.36 3.75
CA GLN A 163 10.65 -0.31 2.44
C GLN A 163 11.64 0.31 1.44
N LEU A 164 11.64 1.64 1.27
CA LEU A 164 12.59 2.36 0.41
C LEU A 164 14.04 2.26 0.93
N GLY A 165 14.24 2.04 2.22
CA GLY A 165 15.57 1.84 2.81
C GLY A 165 16.15 0.44 2.57
N THR A 166 15.29 -0.56 2.33
CA THR A 166 15.70 -1.96 2.17
C THR A 166 15.61 -2.47 0.73
N GLN A 167 14.93 -1.74 -0.16
CA GLN A 167 14.73 -2.13 -1.55
C GLN A 167 15.26 -1.07 -2.54
N PHE A 168 15.80 -1.54 -3.67
CA PHE A 168 16.11 -0.69 -4.82
C PHE A 168 14.83 -0.30 -5.55
N ARG A 169 14.22 0.80 -5.08
CA ARG A 169 12.97 1.33 -5.61
C ARG A 169 13.12 2.81 -5.98
N THR A 170 12.62 3.18 -7.15
CA THR A 170 12.43 4.58 -7.55
C THR A 170 11.20 5.19 -6.88
N HIS A 171 10.18 4.36 -6.64
CA HIS A 171 8.96 4.69 -5.94
C HIS A 171 8.31 3.42 -5.38
N VAL A 172 7.35 3.57 -4.46
CA VAL A 172 6.55 2.46 -3.93
C VAL A 172 5.09 2.89 -3.79
N PHE A 173 4.19 1.91 -3.74
CA PHE A 173 2.77 2.14 -3.47
C PHE A 173 2.38 1.58 -2.11
N SER A 174 1.51 2.28 -1.41
CA SER A 174 0.83 1.78 -0.21
C SER A 174 -0.66 2.10 -0.26
N VAL A 175 -1.44 1.45 0.59
CA VAL A 175 -2.88 1.70 0.71
C VAL A 175 -3.21 1.98 2.17
N LEU A 176 -3.95 3.05 2.41
CA LEU A 176 -4.59 3.33 3.71
C LEU A 176 -6.08 3.05 3.59
N ILE A 177 -6.61 2.15 4.41
CA ILE A 177 -8.04 1.86 4.50
C ILE A 177 -8.58 2.40 5.81
N VAL A 178 -9.46 3.39 5.74
CA VAL A 178 -10.20 3.91 6.89
C VAL A 178 -11.66 3.47 6.75
N ARG A 179 -12.01 2.39 7.44
CA ARG A 179 -13.35 1.77 7.36
C ARG A 179 -13.78 1.44 5.92
N ASP A 180 -14.70 2.20 5.33
CA ASP A 180 -15.26 2.05 3.99
C ASP A 180 -14.53 2.87 2.93
N ARG A 181 -13.47 3.60 3.31
CA ARG A 181 -12.70 4.46 2.41
C ARG A 181 -11.28 3.96 2.26
N ALA A 182 -10.82 3.84 1.02
CA ALA A 182 -9.44 3.51 0.68
C ALA A 182 -8.75 4.73 0.06
N ARG A 183 -7.44 4.84 0.28
CA ARG A 183 -6.57 5.80 -0.41
C ARG A 183 -5.35 5.06 -0.89
N ILE A 184 -5.05 5.21 -2.17
CA ILE A 184 -3.80 4.72 -2.75
C ILE A 184 -2.78 5.85 -2.63
N ILE A 185 -1.57 5.50 -2.23
CA ILE A 185 -0.50 6.46 -2.01
C ILE A 185 0.71 5.99 -2.81
N ARG A 186 1.21 6.83 -3.71
CA ARG A 186 2.49 6.63 -4.39
C ARG A 186 3.54 7.47 -3.70
N TRP A 187 4.61 6.84 -3.24
CA TRP A 187 5.72 7.47 -2.54
C TRP A 187 6.98 7.43 -3.38
N ASP A 188 7.76 8.50 -3.33
CA ASP A 188 9.15 8.49 -3.78
C ASP A 188 10.05 9.06 -2.66
N ARG A 189 11.30 9.40 -2.99
CA ARG A 189 12.26 9.93 -2.01
C ARG A 189 11.96 11.37 -1.59
N GLU A 190 11.14 12.10 -2.35
CA GLU A 190 10.84 13.52 -2.13
C GLU A 190 9.47 13.75 -1.50
N GLY A 191 8.54 12.80 -1.65
CA GLY A 191 7.22 12.94 -1.08
C GLY A 191 6.25 11.85 -1.49
N ALA A 192 4.97 12.20 -1.52
CA ALA A 192 3.93 11.27 -1.94
C ALA A 192 2.72 11.96 -2.58
N ILE A 193 2.09 11.23 -3.50
CA ILE A 193 0.83 11.60 -4.13
C ILE A 193 -0.25 10.67 -3.58
N VAL A 194 -1.36 11.23 -3.12
CA VAL A 194 -2.47 10.48 -2.52
C VAL A 194 -3.75 10.68 -3.29
N THR A 195 -4.53 9.60 -3.42
CA THR A 195 -5.84 9.69 -4.05
C THR A 195 -6.87 10.41 -3.19
N SER A 196 -7.90 10.93 -3.84
CA SER A 196 -9.22 11.12 -3.24
C SER A 196 -9.69 9.80 -2.60
N PRO A 197 -10.50 9.88 -1.53
CA PRO A 197 -10.96 8.67 -0.84
C PRO A 197 -11.92 7.89 -1.74
N ILE A 198 -11.61 6.61 -1.93
CA ILE A 198 -12.35 5.65 -2.76
C ILE A 198 -13.34 4.92 -1.86
N ASP A 199 -14.63 4.94 -2.18
CA ASP A 199 -15.63 4.02 -1.62
C ASP A 199 -15.42 2.62 -2.19
N TYR A 200 -14.41 1.89 -1.69
CA TYR A 200 -13.93 0.67 -2.34
C TYR A 200 -14.96 -0.47 -2.39
N ASN A 201 -16.07 -0.36 -1.66
CA ASN A 201 -17.18 -1.30 -1.78
C ASN A 201 -18.13 -0.99 -2.95
N ASN A 202 -18.14 0.25 -3.42
CA ASN A 202 -19.03 0.75 -4.48
C ASN A 202 -18.27 1.15 -5.75
N GLU A 203 -17.01 1.56 -5.63
CA GLU A 203 -16.12 2.03 -6.70
C GLU A 203 -15.06 0.98 -7.05
N PRO A 204 -14.76 0.76 -8.34
CA PRO A 204 -13.84 -0.29 -8.78
C PRO A 204 -12.36 0.07 -8.59
N ASP A 205 -12.01 1.33 -8.35
CA ASP A 205 -10.65 1.85 -8.48
C ASP A 205 -9.62 1.14 -7.60
N LEU A 206 -9.99 0.72 -6.38
CA LEU A 206 -9.08 -0.05 -5.52
C LEU A 206 -8.82 -1.45 -6.09
N ALA A 207 -9.84 -2.12 -6.61
CA ALA A 207 -9.69 -3.43 -7.23
C ALA A 207 -8.91 -3.33 -8.56
N ASP A 208 -9.18 -2.29 -9.34
CA ASP A 208 -8.49 -1.99 -10.60
C ASP A 208 -7.01 -1.68 -10.36
N PHE A 209 -6.69 -0.92 -9.29
CA PHE A 209 -5.31 -0.69 -8.86
C PHE A 209 -4.54 -2.01 -8.69
N PHE A 210 -5.05 -2.94 -7.89
CA PHE A 210 -4.37 -4.23 -7.68
C PHE A 210 -4.37 -5.09 -8.94
N TYR A 211 -5.44 -5.06 -9.73
CA TYR A 211 -5.50 -5.77 -11.01
C TYR A 211 -4.42 -5.30 -11.99
N ARG A 212 -4.22 -3.98 -12.11
CA ARG A 212 -3.16 -3.37 -12.91
C ARG A 212 -1.78 -3.63 -12.31
N TYR A 213 -1.59 -3.41 -11.01
CA TYR A 213 -0.31 -3.60 -10.33
C TYR A 213 0.21 -5.02 -10.50
N ALA A 214 -0.64 -6.03 -10.30
CA ALA A 214 -0.27 -7.45 -10.40
C ALA A 214 0.20 -7.88 -11.79
N ARG A 215 -0.08 -7.07 -12.82
CA ARG A 215 0.34 -7.28 -14.22
C ARG A 215 1.41 -6.30 -14.69
N ALA A 216 1.58 -5.18 -14.00
CA ALA A 216 2.56 -4.14 -14.33
C ALA A 216 3.99 -4.69 -14.35
N SER A 217 4.84 -4.11 -15.20
CA SER A 217 6.28 -4.41 -15.25
C SER A 217 6.97 -4.01 -13.93
N PRO A 218 8.17 -4.55 -13.64
CA PRO A 218 8.93 -4.17 -12.45
C PRO A 218 9.15 -2.65 -12.33
N GLU A 219 9.43 -1.97 -13.44
CA GLU A 219 9.66 -0.51 -13.47
C GLU A 219 8.42 0.28 -13.06
N MET A 220 7.24 -0.13 -13.55
CA MET A 220 5.96 0.49 -13.16
C MET A 220 5.56 0.18 -11.72
N ARG A 221 6.04 -0.94 -11.16
CA ARG A 221 5.97 -1.23 -9.71
C ARG A 221 7.04 -0.47 -8.91
N GLY A 222 7.87 0.31 -9.58
CA GLY A 222 8.90 1.13 -8.99
C GLY A 222 10.22 0.43 -8.68
N VAL A 223 10.44 -0.79 -9.17
CA VAL A 223 11.75 -1.46 -9.11
C VAL A 223 12.75 -0.67 -9.95
N ASP A 224 13.90 -0.36 -9.38
CA ASP A 224 15.03 0.22 -10.12
C ASP A 224 15.77 -0.90 -10.86
N THR A 225 15.51 -1.03 -12.17
CA THR A 225 16.13 -2.07 -13.00
C THR A 225 17.53 -1.70 -13.50
N SER A 226 18.05 -0.53 -13.13
CA SER A 226 19.44 -0.15 -13.39
C SER A 226 20.43 -0.75 -12.38
N VAL A 227 19.92 -1.21 -11.23
CA VAL A 227 20.70 -1.82 -10.16
C VAL A 227 20.56 -3.34 -10.22
N MET A 228 21.67 -4.05 -10.13
CA MET A 228 21.71 -5.50 -9.93
C MET A 228 22.45 -5.81 -8.63
N LEU A 229 22.16 -6.97 -8.03
CA LEU A 229 22.96 -7.45 -6.91
C LEU A 229 24.41 -7.64 -7.38
N ALA A 230 25.34 -7.16 -6.56
CA ALA A 230 26.76 -7.42 -6.76
C ALA A 230 26.98 -8.94 -6.85
N GLY A 231 27.77 -9.36 -7.84
CA GLY A 231 28.15 -10.77 -7.95
C GLY A 231 29.03 -11.19 -6.78
N ASP A 232 29.13 -12.49 -6.51
CA ASP A 232 30.00 -13.02 -5.44
C ASP A 232 31.46 -12.54 -5.59
N GLU A 233 31.92 -12.34 -6.84
CA GLU A 233 33.26 -11.82 -7.15
C GLU A 233 33.49 -10.37 -6.69
N GLU A 234 32.43 -9.56 -6.57
CA GLU A 234 32.50 -8.17 -6.13
C GLU A 234 32.33 -8.02 -4.61
N ALA A 235 31.80 -9.05 -3.93
CA ALA A 235 31.61 -9.05 -2.48
C ALA A 235 32.92 -9.25 -1.70
N ASP A 236 33.95 -9.79 -2.35
CA ASP A 236 35.27 -10.10 -1.79
C ASP A 236 36.34 -9.01 -2.05
N LEU A 237 35.97 -7.87 -2.65
CA LEU A 237 36.83 -6.69 -2.89
C LEU A 237 36.85 -5.72 -1.70
#